data_AF-A0A316WP80-F1
#
_entry.id   AF-A0A316WP80-F1
#
_cell.length_a   1.000
_cell.length_b   1.000
_cell.length_c   1.000
_cell.angle_alpha   90.00
_cell.angle_beta   90.00
_cell.angle_gamma   90.00
#
_symmetry.space_group_name_H-M   'P 1'
#
loop_
_entity.id
_entity.type
_entity.pdbx_description
1 polymer ?
#
loop_
_entity_poly.entity_id
_entity_poly.type
_entity_poly.pdbx_seq_one_letter_code
_entity_poly.pdbx_strand_id
1 'polypeptide(L)'
;MSEYYETSDGTPFFKPETAATYARTLKDQRVKTVYKSDDDEQKAETAKEIISKTAEMDLETAQDYLAAEESLELPRTTVVNALQKRIAELQK
;
A
#
# COMPACT_ATOMS: atom_id res chain seq x y z
N MET A 1 -7.48 -2.57 -14.09
CA MET A 1 -6.87 -3.90 -14.07
C MET A 1 -5.43 -3.75 -14.44
N SER A 2 -4.54 -3.89 -13.46
CA SER A 2 -3.10 -3.85 -13.69
C SER A 2 -2.61 -5.28 -13.84
N GLU A 3 -2.07 -5.63 -15.00
CA GLU A 3 -1.41 -6.93 -15.21
C GLU A 3 0.10 -6.82 -14.97
N TYR A 4 0.69 -7.84 -14.36
CA TYR A 4 2.13 -8.01 -14.26
C TYR A 4 2.51 -9.47 -14.51
N TYR A 5 3.78 -9.70 -14.78
CA TYR A 5 4.34 -10.98 -15.15
C TYR A 5 5.35 -11.39 -14.09
N GLU A 6 5.17 -12.57 -13.50
CA GLU A 6 6.04 -13.10 -12.46
C GLU A 6 6.84 -14.27 -13.02
N THR A 7 8.16 -14.27 -12.83
CA THR A 7 9.03 -15.39 -13.19
C THR A 7 9.06 -16.43 -12.08
N SER A 8 9.60 -17.63 -12.36
CA SER A 8 9.55 -18.77 -11.43
C SER A 8 10.29 -18.56 -10.09
N ASP A 9 11.11 -17.53 -9.99
CA ASP A 9 11.81 -17.06 -8.79
C ASP A 9 11.02 -15.99 -8.00
N GLY A 10 9.86 -15.57 -8.48
CA GLY A 10 9.02 -14.55 -7.85
C GLY A 10 9.34 -13.11 -8.27
N THR A 11 10.21 -12.89 -9.26
CA THR A 11 10.53 -11.53 -9.73
C THR A 11 9.38 -10.95 -10.59
N PRO A 12 8.81 -9.78 -10.23
CA PRO A 12 7.71 -9.17 -10.97
C PRO A 12 8.20 -8.25 -12.10
N PHE A 13 7.48 -8.25 -13.22
CA PHE A 13 7.75 -7.47 -14.41
C PHE A 13 6.48 -6.87 -15.00
N PHE A 14 6.53 -5.61 -15.45
CA PHE A 14 5.39 -4.94 -16.10
C PHE A 14 5.33 -5.17 -17.62
N LYS A 15 6.34 -5.84 -18.20
CA LYS A 15 6.40 -6.17 -19.63
C LYS A 15 6.65 -7.66 -19.82
N PRO A 16 5.86 -8.36 -20.66
CA PRO A 16 6.01 -9.79 -20.89
C PRO A 16 7.38 -10.14 -21.49
N GLU A 17 7.88 -9.32 -22.41
CA GLU A 17 9.16 -9.54 -23.09
C GLU A 17 10.34 -9.49 -22.12
N THR A 18 10.27 -8.59 -21.13
CA THR A 18 11.29 -8.47 -20.09
C THR A 18 11.26 -9.68 -19.15
N ALA A 19 10.07 -10.11 -18.73
CA ALA A 19 9.88 -11.32 -17.93
C ALA A 19 10.41 -12.57 -18.65
N ALA A 20 10.09 -12.72 -19.94
CA ALA A 20 10.54 -13.85 -20.75
C ALA A 20 12.06 -13.86 -20.95
N THR A 21 12.67 -12.68 -21.13
CA THR A 21 14.13 -12.54 -21.25
C THR A 21 14.82 -12.92 -19.94
N TYR A 22 14.28 -12.48 -18.81
CA TYR A 22 14.81 -12.83 -17.50
C TYR A 22 14.63 -14.32 -17.18
N ALA A 23 13.46 -14.89 -17.48
CA ALA A 23 13.16 -16.30 -17.29
C ALA A 23 14.14 -17.24 -18.02
N ARG A 24 14.68 -16.82 -19.17
CA ARG A 24 15.70 -17.60 -19.90
C ARG A 24 17.01 -17.78 -19.12
N THR A 25 17.27 -16.92 -18.13
CA THR A 25 18.44 -17.03 -17.25
C THR A 25 18.20 -17.96 -16.06
N LEU A 26 16.93 -18.33 -15.81
CA LEU A 26 16.51 -19.19 -14.70
C LEU A 26 16.46 -20.67 -15.13
N LYS A 27 16.54 -21.57 -14.14
CA LYS A 27 16.35 -23.01 -14.36
C LYS A 27 14.91 -23.36 -14.76
N ASP A 28 13.93 -22.64 -14.19
CA ASP A 28 12.53 -22.74 -14.59
C ASP A 28 12.15 -21.47 -15.35
N GLN A 29 11.81 -21.65 -16.63
CA GLN A 29 11.57 -20.56 -17.59
C GLN A 29 10.10 -20.15 -17.65
N ARG A 30 9.26 -20.66 -16.75
CA ARG A 30 7.85 -20.28 -16.73
C ARG A 30 7.70 -18.83 -16.31
N VAL A 31 6.85 -18.14 -17.05
CA VAL A 31 6.35 -16.81 -16.74
C VAL A 31 4.87 -16.94 -16.46
N LYS A 32 4.42 -16.47 -15.31
CA LYS A 32 3.02 -16.45 -14.91
C LYS A 32 2.48 -15.04 -15.10
N THR A 33 1.37 -14.91 -15.82
CA THR A 33 0.62 -13.64 -15.86
C THR A 33 -0.23 -13.53 -14.60
N VAL A 34 -0.01 -12.48 -13.84
CA VAL A 34 -0.77 -12.17 -12.64
C VAL A 34 -1.63 -10.94 -12.93
N TYR A 35 -2.94 -11.14 -12.87
CA TYR A 35 -3.91 -10.07 -12.97
C TYR A 35 -4.14 -9.54 -11.55
N LYS A 36 -3.66 -8.32 -11.27
CA LYS A 36 -4.11 -7.59 -10.10
C LYS A 36 -5.49 -7.04 -10.43
N SER A 37 -6.50 -7.65 -9.86
CA SER A 37 -7.80 -7.00 -9.71
C SER A 37 -7.58 -5.75 -8.85
N ASP A 38 -8.01 -4.59 -9.31
CA ASP A 38 -7.99 -3.34 -8.54
C ASP A 38 -8.82 -3.42 -7.24
N ASP A 39 -9.42 -4.58 -6.95
CA ASP A 39 -10.10 -4.90 -5.68
C ASP A 39 -9.13 -5.11 -4.51
N ASP A 40 -7.84 -5.39 -4.76
CA ASP A 40 -6.78 -5.40 -3.72
C ASP A 40 -6.17 -4.01 -3.51
N GLU A 41 -6.51 -3.03 -4.37
CA GLU A 41 -6.48 -1.61 -4.01
C GLU A 41 -7.86 -1.25 -3.43
N GLN A 42 -8.21 -1.88 -2.30
CA GLN A 42 -9.23 -1.33 -1.42
C GLN A 42 -8.78 0.07 -1.02
N LYS A 43 -9.20 1.09 -1.78
CA LYS A 43 -9.29 2.51 -1.43
C LYS A 43 -8.36 2.88 -0.26
N ALA A 44 -7.05 2.69 -0.42
CA ALA A 44 -6.13 3.10 0.61
C ALA A 44 -6.18 4.61 0.57
N GLU A 45 -6.95 5.20 1.48
CA GLU A 45 -7.15 6.65 1.53
C GLU A 45 -5.77 7.29 1.45
N THR A 46 -5.64 8.19 0.48
CA THR A 46 -4.35 8.85 0.29
C THR A 46 -4.02 9.62 1.55
N ALA A 47 -2.73 9.82 1.84
CA ALA A 47 -2.31 10.59 3.01
C ALA A 47 -3.04 11.95 3.10
N LYS A 48 -3.32 12.58 1.95
CA LYS A 48 -4.08 13.84 1.88
C LYS A 48 -5.54 13.69 2.29
N GLU A 49 -6.21 12.61 1.91
CA GLU A 49 -7.60 12.36 2.29
C GLU A 49 -7.72 12.11 3.80
N ILE A 50 -6.82 11.29 4.35
CA ILE A 50 -6.78 11.01 5.80
C ILE A 50 -6.54 12.32 6.55
N ILE A 51 -5.54 13.12 6.17
CA ILE A 51 -5.24 14.41 6.81
C ILE A 51 -6.43 15.38 6.68
N SER A 52 -7.13 15.42 5.55
CA SER A 52 -8.28 16.31 5.39
C SER A 52 -9.44 15.95 6.34
N LYS A 53 -9.63 14.65 6.60
CA LYS A 53 -10.64 14.14 7.52
C LYS A 53 -10.20 14.16 8.99
N THR A 54 -8.90 14.21 9.29
CA THR A 54 -8.42 14.21 10.68
C THR A 54 -9.02 15.32 11.54
N ALA A 55 -9.34 16.48 10.97
CA ALA A 55 -9.99 17.57 11.70
C ALA A 55 -11.43 17.23 12.16
N GLU A 56 -12.10 16.31 11.48
CA GLU A 56 -13.47 15.88 11.76
C GLU A 56 -13.54 14.58 12.56
N MET A 57 -12.41 13.88 12.75
CA MET A 57 -12.32 12.65 13.54
C MET A 57 -12.53 12.94 15.03
N ASP A 58 -13.25 12.04 15.69
CA ASP A 58 -13.29 11.87 17.14
C ASP A 58 -12.06 11.11 17.67
N LEU A 59 -11.94 11.03 19.00
CA LEU A 59 -10.74 10.54 19.66
C LEU A 59 -10.51 9.05 19.44
N GLU A 60 -11.58 8.25 19.43
CA GLU A 60 -11.52 6.81 19.19
C GLU A 60 -11.10 6.55 17.74
N THR A 61 -11.79 7.19 16.78
CA THR A 61 -11.45 7.08 15.35
C THR A 61 -10.00 7.52 15.08
N ALA A 62 -9.54 8.63 15.65
CA ALA A 62 -8.18 9.10 15.42
C ALA A 62 -7.12 8.12 15.98
N GLN A 63 -7.42 7.44 17.10
CA GLN A 63 -6.54 6.42 17.69
C GLN A 63 -6.49 5.14 16.84
N ASP A 64 -7.63 4.68 16.34
CA ASP A 64 -7.70 3.52 15.43
C ASP A 64 -6.90 3.76 14.14
N TYR A 65 -7.06 4.94 13.53
CA TYR A 65 -6.29 5.31 12.33
C TYR A 65 -4.78 5.41 12.62
N LEU A 66 -4.40 5.91 13.80
CA LEU A 66 -3.01 5.99 14.20
C LEU A 66 -2.41 4.59 14.36
N ALA A 67 -3.10 3.69 15.06
CA ALA A 67 -2.66 2.32 15.25
C ALA A 67 -2.56 1.55 13.93
N ALA A 68 -3.52 1.76 13.01
CA ALA A 68 -3.49 1.18 11.68
C ALA A 68 -2.29 1.67 10.86
N GLU A 69 -1.98 2.97 10.92
CA GLU A 69 -0.86 3.57 10.19
C GLU A 69 0.50 3.14 10.78
N GLU A 70 0.63 3.03 12.10
CA GLU A 70 1.83 2.54 12.78
C GLU A 70 2.07 1.04 12.57
N SER A 71 1.03 0.28 12.21
CA SER A 71 1.13 -1.15 11.88
C SER A 71 1.59 -1.43 10.45
N LEU A 72 1.73 -0.40 9.61
CA LEU A 72 2.25 -0.54 8.25
C LEU A 72 3.76 -0.75 8.27
N GLU A 73 4.30 -1.54 7.32
CA GLU A 73 5.76 -1.74 7.17
C GLU A 73 6.51 -0.41 6.93
N LEU A 74 5.84 0.56 6.30
CA LEU A 74 6.35 1.91 6.04
C LEU A 74 5.29 2.94 6.47
N PRO A 75 5.26 3.34 7.76
CA PRO A 75 4.27 4.28 8.27
C PRO A 75 4.46 5.66 7.64
N ARG A 76 3.36 6.29 7.20
CA ARG A 76 3.39 7.63 6.60
C ARG A 76 3.51 8.67 7.70
N THR A 77 4.73 9.13 7.98
CA THR A 77 5.05 10.09 9.04
C THR A 77 4.18 11.35 9.03
N THR A 78 3.78 11.86 7.86
CA THR A 78 2.89 13.02 7.74
C THR A 78 1.49 12.74 8.29
N VAL A 79 0.96 11.53 8.07
CA VAL A 79 -0.36 11.09 8.55
C VAL A 79 -0.31 10.86 10.06
N VAL A 80 0.73 10.15 10.53
CA VAL A 80 0.99 9.91 11.96
C VAL A 80 1.04 11.22 12.74
N ASN A 81 1.81 12.21 12.28
CA ASN A 81 1.90 13.52 12.94
C ASN A 81 0.55 14.26 12.99
N ALA A 82 -0.24 14.20 11.91
CA ALA A 82 -1.56 14.82 11.86
C ALA A 82 -2.53 14.17 12.85
N LEU A 83 -2.56 12.83 12.91
CA LEU A 83 -3.38 12.06 13.85
C LEU A 83 -2.97 12.30 15.30
N GLN A 84 -1.67 12.27 15.61
CA GLN A 84 -1.16 12.55 16.95
C GLN A 84 -1.51 13.96 17.42
N LYS A 85 -1.39 14.96 16.54
CA LYS A 85 -1.79 16.34 16.84
C LYS A 85 -3.28 16.42 17.17
N ARG A 86 -4.13 15.76 16.36
CA ARG A 86 -5.57 15.73 16.59
C ARG A 86 -5.93 15.07 17.92
N ILE A 87 -5.33 13.93 18.23
CA ILE A 87 -5.55 13.22 19.51
C ILE A 87 -5.19 14.13 20.69
N ALA A 88 -4.04 14.82 20.60
CA ALA A 88 -3.61 15.76 21.63
C ALA A 88 -4.56 16.97 21.79
N GLU A 89 -5.20 17.43 20.71
CA GLU A 89 -6.23 18.47 20.77
C GLU A 89 -7.53 17.97 21.42
N LEU A 90 -7.91 16.72 21.19
CA LEU A 90 -9.13 16.11 21.73
C LEU A 90 -9.01 15.66 23.19
N GLN A 91 -7.79 15.40 23.68
CA GLN A 91 -7.50 15.04 25.07
C GLN A 91 -7.38 16.23 26.01
N LYS A 92 -7.48 17.45 25.48
CA LYS A 92 -7.25 18.71 26.20
C LYS A 92 -8.55 19.30 26.74
#